data_AF-A0AAU4CXS7-F1
#
_entry.id   AF-A0AAU4CXS7-F1
#
_cell.length_a   1.000
_cell.length_b   1.000
_cell.length_c   1.000
_cell.angle_alpha   90.00
_cell.angle_beta   90.00
_cell.angle_gamma   90.00
#
_symmetry.space_group_name_H-M   'P 1'
#
loop_
_entity.id
_entity.type
_entity.pdbx_description
1 polymer ?
#
loop_
_entity_poly.entity_id
_entity_poly.type
_entity_poly.pdbx_seq_one_letter_code
_entity_poly.pdbx_strand_id
1 'polypeptide(L)'
;MAKKRPHTKAKRPQGTGGVGAAGADGQVPVVGAREQCPCGSGRRYKACHGRAAAHAVTELVQRPFEGLPGEGDWIALRELVPAATVELKLKDALPEGVPSVTLATVLPMAWPALRRDDGSVLLGLQNDTASGDISRDLADTLLRALAAEPGTPVQGRRAPADGPRLQDLLDPEGEFEPVVHSGFEFWVPDSENATPEVTASLERANSAAIPTVKLAGVDAAYWCETPEKNHLRWVMPHAEERLLDALARLHAAGRSSLGEGTRLVGSFRAHGLTVPVWDLPSGVGADDVEKPAAEFAERLATALADESPLTPDERRARGGLTNRQVTLS
;
A
#
# COMPACT_ATOMS: atom_id res chain seq x y z
N MET A 1 -52.21 34.59 -22.37
CA MET A 1 -51.46 35.14 -23.52
C MET A 1 -50.34 34.19 -23.88
N ALA A 2 -50.36 33.69 -25.11
CA ALA A 2 -49.42 32.72 -25.64
C ALA A 2 -48.09 33.39 -26.05
N LYS A 3 -46.96 32.72 -25.81
CA LYS A 3 -45.82 32.77 -26.74
C LYS A 3 -45.29 31.35 -26.94
N LYS A 4 -45.41 30.90 -28.19
CA LYS A 4 -45.01 29.60 -28.74
C LYS A 4 -43.76 29.82 -29.61
N ARG A 5 -42.96 28.76 -29.74
CA ARG A 5 -42.02 28.36 -30.83
C ARG A 5 -40.51 28.56 -30.60
N PRO A 6 -39.63 27.78 -31.28
CA PRO A 6 -39.88 26.60 -32.14
C PRO A 6 -39.00 25.35 -31.86
N HIS A 7 -39.50 24.18 -32.26
CA HIS A 7 -38.71 22.96 -32.50
C HIS A 7 -37.86 23.11 -33.77
N THR A 8 -36.55 22.88 -33.67
CA THR A 8 -35.66 22.66 -34.82
C THR A 8 -35.30 21.17 -34.91
N LYS A 9 -35.66 20.55 -36.03
CA LYS A 9 -35.28 19.18 -36.41
C LYS A 9 -33.77 19.12 -36.65
N ALA A 10 -33.05 18.29 -35.89
CA ALA A 10 -31.67 17.94 -36.20
C ALA A 10 -31.63 17.02 -37.43
N LYS A 11 -30.91 17.47 -38.46
CA LYS A 11 -30.65 16.77 -39.73
C LYS A 11 -29.62 15.65 -39.45
N ARG A 12 -29.90 14.41 -39.88
CA ARG A 12 -28.89 13.33 -39.92
C ARG A 12 -27.77 13.73 -40.90
N PRO A 13 -26.48 13.67 -40.52
CA PRO A 13 -25.41 13.69 -41.51
C PRO A 13 -25.36 12.34 -42.22
N GLN A 14 -25.42 12.41 -43.54
CA GLN A 14 -25.12 11.30 -44.45
C GLN A 14 -23.67 10.84 -44.26
N GLY A 15 -23.47 9.53 -44.33
CA GLY A 15 -22.14 8.94 -44.38
C GLY A 15 -21.39 9.37 -45.63
N THR A 16 -20.15 9.78 -45.44
CA THR A 16 -19.13 9.79 -46.48
C THR A 16 -18.10 8.75 -46.12
N GLY A 17 -17.78 7.93 -47.12
CA GLY A 17 -17.07 6.67 -47.00
C GLY A 17 -15.68 6.75 -46.37
N GLY A 18 -15.26 5.59 -45.90
CA GLY A 18 -13.97 5.38 -45.30
C GLY A 18 -12.81 5.68 -46.25
N VAL A 19 -11.75 6.20 -45.66
CA VAL A 19 -10.40 5.94 -46.12
C VAL A 19 -9.80 4.98 -45.09
N GLY A 20 -9.31 3.86 -45.60
CA GLY A 20 -8.83 2.72 -44.83
C GLY A 20 -7.65 3.05 -43.93
N ALA A 21 -7.52 2.19 -42.93
CA ALA A 21 -6.45 2.16 -41.94
C ALA A 21 -5.06 2.06 -42.58
N ALA A 22 -4.10 2.77 -41.97
CA ALA A 22 -2.69 2.44 -42.01
C ALA A 22 -2.10 2.76 -40.63
N GLY A 23 -1.51 1.76 -39.97
CA GLY A 23 -0.70 1.93 -38.77
C GLY A 23 -1.15 1.08 -37.57
N ALA A 24 -0.79 -0.21 -37.61
CA ALA A 24 -0.67 -1.05 -36.42
C ALA A 24 0.61 -0.68 -35.61
N ASP A 25 0.58 -0.97 -34.31
CA ASP A 25 1.73 -1.16 -33.40
C ASP A 25 2.59 0.04 -32.97
N GLY A 26 1.96 1.16 -32.62
CA GLY A 26 2.59 2.20 -31.81
C GLY A 26 1.70 2.60 -30.64
N GLN A 27 2.21 2.61 -29.41
CA GLN A 27 1.50 3.19 -28.27
C GLN A 27 1.11 4.63 -28.62
N VAL A 28 -0.20 4.90 -28.71
CA VAL A 28 -0.73 6.24 -28.97
C VAL A 28 -0.32 7.13 -27.77
N PRO A 29 0.42 8.23 -27.98
CA PRO A 29 0.87 9.08 -26.89
C PRO A 29 -0.30 9.58 -26.03
N VAL A 30 -0.11 9.59 -24.71
CA VAL A 30 -1.10 10.10 -23.76
C VAL A 30 -1.12 11.63 -23.84
N VAL A 31 -2.31 12.19 -24.07
CA VAL A 31 -2.54 13.64 -24.15
C VAL A 31 -3.72 14.06 -23.28
N GLY A 32 -3.98 15.35 -23.14
CA GLY A 32 -5.05 15.87 -22.29
C GLY A 32 -6.43 15.30 -22.64
N ALA A 33 -7.27 15.02 -21.64
CA ALA A 33 -8.56 14.33 -21.84
C ALA A 33 -9.51 15.00 -22.85
N ARG A 34 -9.42 16.33 -23.00
CA ARG A 34 -10.20 17.13 -23.96
C ARG A 34 -9.47 17.41 -25.28
N GLU A 35 -8.19 17.07 -25.37
CA GLU A 35 -7.36 17.24 -26.56
C GLU A 35 -7.71 16.21 -27.64
N GLN A 36 -7.26 16.47 -28.86
CA GLN A 36 -7.52 15.59 -29.99
C GLN A 36 -6.67 14.32 -29.86
N CYS A 37 -7.28 13.15 -30.12
CA CYS A 37 -6.56 11.89 -29.97
C CYS A 37 -5.47 11.74 -31.06
N PRO A 38 -4.21 11.46 -30.71
CA PRO A 38 -3.11 11.39 -31.67
C PRO A 38 -3.22 10.25 -32.70
N CYS A 39 -4.16 9.32 -32.54
CA CYS A 39 -4.39 8.22 -33.47
C CYS A 39 -5.05 8.62 -34.80
N GLY A 40 -5.24 9.92 -35.06
CA GLY A 40 -5.88 10.42 -36.29
C GLY A 40 -7.40 10.18 -36.37
N SER A 41 -8.04 9.64 -35.33
CA SER A 41 -9.49 9.32 -35.36
C SER A 41 -10.43 10.54 -35.38
N GLY A 42 -9.89 11.76 -35.21
CA GLY A 42 -10.67 12.99 -35.08
C GLY A 42 -11.48 13.12 -33.78
N ARG A 43 -11.48 12.08 -32.92
CA ARG A 43 -12.18 12.09 -31.63
C ARG A 43 -11.31 12.75 -30.55
N ARG A 44 -11.96 13.26 -29.49
CA ARG A 44 -11.25 13.66 -28.25
C ARG A 44 -10.60 12.44 -27.60
N TYR A 45 -9.43 12.63 -26.98
CA TYR A 45 -8.65 11.55 -26.37
C TYR A 45 -9.51 10.69 -25.42
N LYS A 46 -10.24 11.30 -24.47
CA LYS A 46 -11.15 10.59 -23.55
C LYS A 46 -12.19 9.69 -24.23
N ALA A 47 -12.67 10.06 -25.40
CA ALA A 47 -13.72 9.32 -26.12
C ALA A 47 -13.17 8.24 -27.07
N CYS A 48 -11.85 8.16 -27.23
CA CYS A 48 -11.15 7.17 -28.03
C CYS A 48 -10.28 6.29 -27.12
N HIS A 49 -8.98 6.60 -26.99
CA HIS A 49 -8.01 5.82 -26.22
C HIS A 49 -7.93 6.22 -24.74
N GLY A 50 -8.45 7.39 -24.37
CA GLY A 50 -8.54 7.86 -22.99
C GLY A 50 -9.61 7.16 -22.15
N ARG A 51 -10.38 6.21 -22.72
CA ARG A 51 -11.30 5.36 -21.95
C ARG A 51 -10.55 4.37 -21.06
N ALA A 52 -9.52 3.70 -21.59
CA ALA A 52 -8.64 2.85 -20.79
C ALA A 52 -7.86 3.68 -19.76
N ALA A 53 -7.40 4.88 -20.16
CA ALA A 53 -6.76 5.83 -19.27
C ALA A 53 -7.65 6.22 -18.08
N ALA A 54 -8.91 6.55 -18.35
CA ALA A 54 -9.92 6.91 -17.35
C ALA A 54 -10.40 5.72 -16.52
N HIS A 55 -10.61 4.54 -17.12
CA HIS A 55 -11.05 3.33 -16.40
C HIS A 55 -10.07 2.91 -15.32
N ALA A 56 -8.77 2.93 -15.60
CA ALA A 56 -7.76 2.57 -14.60
C ALA A 56 -7.43 3.70 -13.59
N VAL A 57 -8.03 4.89 -13.72
CA VAL A 57 -8.17 5.87 -12.60
C VAL A 57 -9.45 5.58 -11.78
N THR A 58 -10.41 4.85 -12.34
CA THR A 58 -11.71 4.53 -11.71
C THR A 58 -11.70 3.18 -10.98
N GLU A 59 -10.70 2.33 -11.22
CA GLU A 59 -10.55 1.01 -10.58
C GLU A 59 -9.57 1.09 -9.40
N LEU A 60 -9.92 1.92 -8.41
CA LEU A 60 -9.22 1.94 -7.13
C LEU A 60 -9.53 0.64 -6.38
N VAL A 61 -8.56 -0.26 -6.33
CA VAL A 61 -8.67 -1.52 -5.59
C VAL A 61 -8.46 -1.21 -4.11
N GLN A 62 -9.53 -1.37 -3.32
CA GLN A 62 -9.53 -0.98 -1.91
C GLN A 62 -8.58 -1.83 -1.06
N ARG A 63 -8.49 -3.14 -1.32
CA ARG A 63 -7.62 -4.08 -0.62
C ARG A 63 -6.60 -4.71 -1.57
N PRO A 64 -5.55 -3.99 -1.98
CA PRO A 64 -4.59 -4.49 -2.95
C PRO A 64 -3.88 -5.76 -2.49
N PHE A 65 -3.66 -5.91 -1.18
CA PHE A 65 -2.91 -7.04 -0.60
C PHE A 65 -3.78 -8.19 -0.07
N GLU A 66 -5.11 -8.11 -0.23
CA GLU A 66 -6.02 -9.18 0.20
C GLU A 66 -5.63 -10.53 -0.43
N GLY A 67 -5.57 -11.56 0.41
CA GLY A 67 -5.20 -12.92 0.02
C GLY A 67 -3.69 -13.21 0.00
N LEU A 68 -2.83 -12.22 0.24
CA LEU A 68 -1.40 -12.47 0.44
C LEU A 68 -1.12 -12.93 1.88
N PRO A 69 -0.14 -13.84 2.08
CA PRO A 69 0.43 -14.11 3.39
C PRO A 69 0.94 -12.80 4.03
N GLY A 70 0.63 -12.60 5.31
CA GLY A 70 1.05 -11.39 6.03
C GLY A 70 0.43 -10.09 5.51
N GLU A 71 -0.83 -10.09 5.01
CA GLU A 71 -1.50 -8.88 4.50
C GLU A 71 -1.33 -7.65 5.40
N GLY A 72 -1.47 -7.81 6.71
CA GLY A 72 -1.28 -6.72 7.67
C GLY A 72 0.13 -6.13 7.64
N ASP A 73 1.14 -6.98 7.46
CA ASP A 73 2.54 -6.56 7.35
C ASP A 73 2.81 -5.87 6.01
N TRP A 74 2.23 -6.31 4.89
CA TRP A 74 2.31 -5.56 3.63
C TRP A 74 1.83 -4.11 3.79
N ILE A 75 0.71 -3.92 4.49
CA ILE A 75 0.15 -2.59 4.75
C ILE A 75 1.05 -1.79 5.70
N ALA A 76 1.56 -2.44 6.76
CA ALA A 76 2.46 -1.78 7.70
C ALA A 76 3.77 -1.34 7.03
N LEU A 77 4.38 -2.20 6.22
CA LEU A 77 5.60 -1.87 5.48
C LEU A 77 5.34 -0.80 4.41
N ARG A 78 4.12 -0.73 3.87
CA ARG A 78 3.74 0.28 2.88
C ARG A 78 3.50 1.66 3.49
N GLU A 79 2.97 1.74 4.71
CA GLU A 79 2.48 3.02 5.27
C GLU A 79 3.19 3.48 6.55
N LEU A 80 3.84 2.57 7.28
CA LEU A 80 4.23 2.79 8.69
C LEU A 80 5.72 2.59 8.93
N VAL A 81 6.28 1.50 8.41
CA VAL A 81 7.63 1.06 8.74
C VAL A 81 8.63 1.75 7.82
N PRO A 82 9.58 2.54 8.33
CA PRO A 82 10.50 3.28 7.49
C PRO A 82 11.52 2.36 6.81
N ALA A 83 12.10 1.41 7.55
CA ALA A 83 13.19 0.57 7.10
C ALA A 83 12.90 -0.90 7.44
N ALA A 84 12.49 -1.68 6.45
CA ALA A 84 12.33 -3.13 6.60
C ALA A 84 12.54 -3.86 5.27
N THR A 85 12.88 -5.14 5.36
CA THR A 85 12.99 -6.05 4.23
C THR A 85 12.20 -7.33 4.46
N VAL A 86 11.77 -7.98 3.38
CA VAL A 86 11.14 -9.31 3.41
C VAL A 86 11.70 -10.13 2.26
N GLU A 87 12.14 -11.36 2.51
CA GLU A 87 12.47 -12.30 1.44
C GLU A 87 11.17 -12.79 0.78
N LEU A 88 11.06 -12.67 -0.54
CA LEU A 88 9.87 -13.07 -1.28
C LEU A 88 10.09 -14.42 -1.96
N LYS A 89 9.24 -15.39 -1.63
CA LYS A 89 9.15 -16.67 -2.35
C LYS A 89 8.19 -16.52 -3.53
N LEU A 90 8.70 -16.76 -4.73
CA LEU A 90 7.85 -16.81 -5.93
C LEU A 90 7.22 -18.20 -6.06
N LYS A 91 6.03 -18.23 -6.66
CA LYS A 91 5.31 -19.46 -6.95
C LYS A 91 6.05 -20.34 -7.97
N ASP A 92 6.64 -19.70 -8.98
CA ASP A 92 7.48 -20.36 -9.96
C ASP A 92 8.96 -20.24 -9.57
N ALA A 93 9.80 -21.16 -10.06
CA ALA A 93 11.24 -21.09 -9.84
C ALA A 93 11.82 -19.78 -10.37
N LEU A 94 12.81 -19.23 -9.64
CA LEU A 94 13.50 -18.02 -10.06
C LEU A 94 14.18 -18.24 -11.43
N PRO A 95 14.12 -17.24 -12.33
CA PRO A 95 14.85 -17.29 -13.60
C PRO A 95 16.35 -17.48 -13.40
N GLU A 96 17.01 -18.03 -14.42
CA GLU A 96 18.47 -18.16 -14.44
C GLU A 96 19.15 -16.79 -14.18
N GLY A 97 20.15 -16.79 -13.29
CA GLY A 97 20.86 -15.58 -12.88
C GLY A 97 20.14 -14.71 -11.85
N VAL A 98 18.95 -15.10 -11.35
CA VAL A 98 18.28 -14.47 -10.20
C VAL A 98 18.48 -15.35 -8.95
N PRO A 99 19.37 -15.01 -8.02
CA PRO A 99 19.58 -15.79 -6.81
C PRO A 99 18.50 -15.55 -5.74
N SER A 100 17.89 -14.36 -5.70
CA SER A 100 16.90 -13.99 -4.68
C SER A 100 16.03 -12.80 -5.10
N VAL A 101 14.87 -12.67 -4.44
CA VAL A 101 13.98 -11.51 -4.52
C VAL A 101 13.70 -11.02 -3.10
N THR A 102 13.98 -9.75 -2.84
CA THR A 102 13.78 -9.12 -1.54
C THR A 102 12.90 -7.88 -1.70
N LEU A 103 11.79 -7.84 -0.97
CA LEU A 103 11.02 -6.63 -0.76
C LEU A 103 11.79 -5.72 0.19
N ALA A 104 11.77 -4.42 -0.07
CA ALA A 104 12.22 -3.39 0.85
C ALA A 104 11.17 -2.30 0.96
N THR A 105 11.05 -1.67 2.13
CA THR A 105 10.14 -0.53 2.33
C THR A 105 10.45 0.58 1.32
N VAL A 106 11.71 1.00 1.22
CA VAL A 106 12.15 1.99 0.22
C VAL A 106 13.55 1.63 -0.28
N LEU A 107 13.81 1.94 -1.56
CA LEU A 107 15.10 1.78 -2.21
C LEU A 107 15.80 3.15 -2.38
N PRO A 108 17.13 3.17 -2.58
CA PRO A 108 17.84 4.40 -2.93
C PRO A 108 17.16 5.11 -4.11
N MET A 109 17.09 6.45 -4.03
CA MET A 109 16.42 7.29 -5.04
C MET A 109 14.94 6.95 -5.28
N ALA A 110 14.28 6.23 -4.36
CA ALA A 110 12.91 5.75 -4.52
C ALA A 110 12.71 4.96 -5.83
N TRP A 111 13.67 4.10 -6.18
CA TRP A 111 13.49 3.20 -7.31
C TRP A 111 12.38 2.16 -7.02
N PRO A 112 11.49 1.89 -7.99
CA PRO A 112 10.51 0.80 -7.90
C PRO A 112 11.13 -0.57 -7.72
N ALA A 113 12.20 -0.86 -8.45
CA ALA A 113 13.01 -2.04 -8.22
C ALA A 113 14.45 -1.81 -8.70
N LEU A 114 15.35 -2.67 -8.23
CA LEU A 114 16.75 -2.70 -8.66
C LEU A 114 17.17 -4.15 -8.86
N ARG A 115 17.69 -4.47 -10.05
CA ARG A 115 18.47 -5.67 -10.26
C ARG A 115 19.92 -5.35 -9.89
N ARG A 116 20.44 -5.95 -8.82
CA ARG A 116 21.82 -5.71 -8.37
C ARG A 116 22.84 -6.39 -9.28
N ASP A 117 24.11 -6.03 -9.13
CA ASP A 117 25.22 -6.59 -9.91
C ASP A 117 25.43 -8.09 -9.66
N ASP A 118 25.11 -8.57 -8.46
CA ASP A 118 25.12 -10.01 -8.10
C ASP A 118 23.90 -10.78 -8.64
N GLY A 119 23.00 -10.09 -9.35
CA GLY A 119 21.77 -10.64 -9.88
C GLY A 119 20.61 -10.68 -8.90
N SER A 120 20.76 -10.33 -7.61
CA SER A 120 19.63 -10.25 -6.69
C SER A 120 18.64 -9.14 -7.09
N VAL A 121 17.35 -9.35 -6.83
CA VAL A 121 16.30 -8.36 -7.09
C VAL A 121 15.86 -7.71 -5.78
N LEU A 122 15.84 -6.39 -5.77
CA LEU A 122 15.15 -5.59 -4.77
C LEU A 122 13.86 -5.01 -5.34
N LEU A 123 12.75 -5.15 -4.63
CA LEU A 123 11.46 -4.52 -4.94
C LEU A 123 11.12 -3.48 -3.87
N GLY A 124 10.96 -2.22 -4.26
CA GLY A 124 10.58 -1.14 -3.35
C GLY A 124 9.07 -1.05 -3.15
N LEU A 125 8.62 -1.02 -1.90
CA LEU A 125 7.19 -1.02 -1.57
C LEU A 125 6.60 0.40 -1.51
N GLN A 126 7.31 1.38 -0.95
CA GLN A 126 6.86 2.75 -0.71
C GLN A 126 7.15 3.65 -1.92
N ASN A 127 6.60 3.26 -3.07
CA ASN A 127 6.71 4.00 -4.33
C ASN A 127 5.38 4.64 -4.72
N ASP A 128 5.44 5.73 -5.49
CA ASP A 128 4.25 6.31 -6.11
C ASP A 128 3.58 5.27 -7.02
N THR A 129 2.27 5.08 -6.86
CA THR A 129 1.52 4.08 -7.62
C THR A 129 1.06 4.68 -8.94
N ALA A 130 1.29 3.96 -10.04
CA ALA A 130 0.92 4.44 -11.37
C ALA A 130 -0.55 4.11 -11.72
N SER A 131 -1.21 3.31 -10.88
CA SER A 131 -2.61 2.92 -10.96
C SER A 131 -3.27 2.85 -9.57
N GLY A 132 -4.57 2.52 -9.55
CA GLY A 132 -5.32 2.23 -8.33
C GLY A 132 -5.19 0.79 -7.82
N ASP A 133 -4.39 -0.09 -8.46
CA ASP A 133 -4.14 -1.47 -8.05
C ASP A 133 -2.66 -1.67 -7.74
N ILE A 134 -2.27 -1.37 -6.50
CA ILE A 134 -0.86 -1.42 -6.05
C ILE A 134 -0.25 -2.82 -6.26
N SER A 135 -1.03 -3.87 -6.05
CA SER A 135 -0.55 -5.25 -6.24
C SER A 135 -0.19 -5.53 -7.71
N ARG A 136 -0.98 -5.00 -8.66
CA ARG A 136 -0.67 -5.12 -10.09
C ARG A 136 0.56 -4.30 -10.50
N ASP A 137 0.69 -3.09 -9.96
CA ASP A 137 1.86 -2.24 -10.22
C ASP A 137 3.16 -2.86 -9.68
N LEU A 138 3.10 -3.47 -8.49
CA LEU A 138 4.24 -4.20 -7.91
C LEU A 138 4.55 -5.48 -8.69
N ALA A 139 3.54 -6.20 -9.17
CA ALA A 139 3.73 -7.39 -10.01
C ALA A 139 4.40 -7.06 -11.36
N ASP A 140 3.96 -6.00 -12.05
CA ASP A 140 4.62 -5.56 -13.30
C ASP A 140 6.07 -5.14 -13.04
N THR A 141 6.30 -4.40 -11.94
CA THR A 141 7.66 -3.99 -11.53
C THR A 141 8.54 -5.20 -11.26
N LEU A 142 8.04 -6.20 -10.51
CA LEU A 142 8.77 -7.42 -10.18
C LEU A 142 9.14 -8.22 -11.43
N LEU A 143 8.18 -8.47 -12.34
CA LEU A 143 8.44 -9.21 -13.57
C LEU A 143 9.51 -8.54 -14.44
N ARG A 144 9.51 -7.21 -14.49
CA ARG A 144 10.54 -6.45 -15.21
C ARG A 144 11.89 -6.52 -14.53
N ALA A 145 11.95 -6.51 -13.19
CA ALA A 145 13.20 -6.65 -12.45
C ALA A 145 13.82 -8.05 -12.64
N LEU A 146 12.99 -9.09 -12.68
CA LEU A 146 13.42 -10.46 -12.98
C LEU A 146 14.01 -10.60 -14.38
N ALA A 147 13.53 -9.83 -15.35
CA ALA A 147 14.02 -9.81 -16.73
C ALA A 147 15.11 -8.76 -17.02
N ALA A 148 15.44 -7.90 -16.06
CA ALA A 148 16.46 -6.87 -16.23
C ALA A 148 17.87 -7.45 -16.09
N GLU A 149 18.83 -6.84 -16.77
CA GLU A 149 20.25 -7.17 -16.61
C GLU A 149 20.76 -6.76 -15.22
N PRO A 150 21.75 -7.49 -14.64
CA PRO A 150 22.44 -7.07 -13.43
C PRO A 150 22.92 -5.61 -13.47
N GLY A 151 22.76 -4.89 -12.35
CA GLY A 151 23.11 -3.48 -12.20
C GLY A 151 22.04 -2.49 -12.72
N THR A 152 20.86 -2.97 -13.12
CA THR A 152 19.84 -2.15 -13.78
C THR A 152 18.70 -1.73 -12.83
N PRO A 153 18.46 -0.42 -12.63
CA PRO A 153 17.26 0.06 -11.94
C PRO A 153 16.03 -0.02 -12.85
N VAL A 154 14.88 -0.40 -12.27
CA VAL A 154 13.60 -0.48 -12.97
C VAL A 154 12.80 0.79 -12.73
N GLN A 155 12.49 1.50 -13.81
CA GLN A 155 11.67 2.71 -13.75
C GLN A 155 10.19 2.42 -13.58
N GLY A 156 9.50 3.27 -12.82
CA GLY A 156 8.06 3.19 -12.59
C GLY A 156 7.28 3.39 -13.88
N ARG A 157 6.24 2.60 -14.06
CA ARG A 157 5.26 2.78 -15.14
C ARG A 157 3.92 2.25 -14.70
N ARG A 158 2.89 2.58 -15.46
CA ARG A 158 1.57 1.99 -15.29
C ARG A 158 1.57 0.54 -15.79
N ALA A 159 1.14 -0.39 -14.94
CA ALA A 159 0.99 -1.78 -15.32
C ALA A 159 -0.07 -1.97 -16.43
N PRO A 160 0.10 -2.96 -17.32
CA PRO A 160 -0.96 -3.41 -18.22
C PRO A 160 -2.22 -3.80 -17.43
N ALA A 161 -3.40 -3.41 -17.92
CA ALA A 161 -4.67 -3.65 -17.21
C ALA A 161 -4.97 -5.15 -17.05
N ASP A 162 -4.48 -5.97 -17.96
CA ASP A 162 -4.60 -7.44 -18.00
C ASP A 162 -3.38 -8.17 -17.40
N GLY A 163 -2.42 -7.44 -16.80
CA GLY A 163 -1.27 -8.04 -16.14
C GLY A 163 -1.62 -8.84 -14.88
N PRO A 164 -0.71 -9.65 -14.34
CA PRO A 164 -0.92 -10.35 -13.07
C PRO A 164 -0.89 -9.39 -11.87
N ARG A 165 -1.35 -9.87 -10.73
CA ARG A 165 -1.16 -9.25 -9.41
C ARG A 165 -0.11 -10.02 -8.61
N LEU A 166 0.35 -9.49 -7.47
CA LEU A 166 1.30 -10.21 -6.61
C LEU A 166 0.75 -11.57 -6.16
N GLN A 167 -0.57 -11.68 -5.95
CA GLN A 167 -1.26 -12.92 -5.62
C GLN A 167 -1.05 -14.03 -6.66
N ASP A 168 -0.78 -13.67 -7.92
CA ASP A 168 -0.54 -14.64 -9.00
C ASP A 168 0.93 -15.08 -9.05
N LEU A 169 1.85 -14.29 -8.48
CA LEU A 169 3.30 -14.46 -8.61
C LEU A 169 3.97 -15.01 -7.35
N LEU A 170 3.45 -14.70 -6.16
CA LEU A 170 4.03 -15.13 -4.89
C LEU A 170 3.51 -16.51 -4.48
N ASP A 171 4.37 -17.28 -3.81
CA ASP A 171 3.98 -18.57 -3.23
C ASP A 171 3.01 -18.33 -2.06
N PRO A 172 1.75 -18.84 -2.12
CA PRO A 172 0.78 -18.64 -1.04
C PRO A 172 1.16 -19.38 0.25
N GLU A 173 2.02 -20.40 0.18
CA GLU A 173 2.54 -21.11 1.36
C GLU A 173 3.89 -20.54 1.83
N GLY A 174 4.40 -19.51 1.14
CA GLY A 174 5.61 -18.81 1.52
C GLY A 174 5.41 -17.97 2.77
N GLU A 175 6.31 -18.10 3.73
CA GLU A 175 6.38 -17.21 4.89
C GLU A 175 6.61 -15.77 4.46
N PHE A 176 5.90 -14.83 5.10
CA PHE A 176 6.11 -13.40 4.93
C PHE A 176 6.62 -12.83 6.26
N GLU A 177 7.94 -12.77 6.41
CA GLU A 177 8.60 -12.38 7.66
C GLU A 177 9.38 -11.06 7.49
N PRO A 178 8.79 -9.93 7.92
CA PRO A 178 9.50 -8.65 7.98
C PRO A 178 10.69 -8.67 8.93
N VAL A 179 11.84 -8.25 8.41
CA VAL A 179 13.01 -7.85 9.19
C VAL A 179 13.01 -6.32 9.24
N VAL A 180 12.75 -5.75 10.41
CA VAL A 180 12.80 -4.30 10.65
C VAL A 180 14.24 -3.90 10.98
N HIS A 181 14.72 -2.86 10.32
CA HIS A 181 16.08 -2.36 10.46
C HIS A 181 16.09 -1.03 11.21
N SER A 182 17.18 -0.75 11.94
CA SER A 182 17.40 0.57 12.55
C SER A 182 17.66 1.68 11.53
N GLY A 183 18.05 1.30 10.31
CA GLY A 183 18.42 2.18 9.23
C GLY A 183 18.39 1.49 7.87
N PHE A 184 18.98 2.13 6.87
CA PHE A 184 18.94 1.71 5.47
C PHE A 184 20.21 0.97 5.02
N GLU A 185 20.95 0.36 5.95
CA GLU A 185 22.23 -0.31 5.66
C GLU A 185 22.06 -1.44 4.62
N PHE A 186 20.88 -2.05 4.53
CA PHE A 186 20.52 -3.06 3.52
C PHE A 186 20.57 -2.54 2.06
N TRP A 187 20.68 -1.23 1.85
CA TRP A 187 20.89 -0.65 0.50
C TRP A 187 22.25 -0.98 -0.07
N VAL A 188 23.26 -1.20 0.76
CA VAL A 188 24.65 -1.34 0.34
C VAL A 188 25.15 -2.72 0.76
N PRO A 189 25.23 -3.69 -0.17
CA PRO A 189 25.73 -5.03 0.11
C PRO A 189 27.18 -5.03 0.63
N ASP A 190 27.97 -4.02 0.23
CA ASP A 190 29.37 -3.84 0.63
C ASP A 190 29.60 -2.39 1.08
N SER A 191 29.35 -2.13 2.37
CA SER A 191 29.45 -0.80 2.96
C SER A 191 30.88 -0.27 3.01
N GLU A 192 31.90 -1.13 2.95
CA GLU A 192 33.32 -0.75 3.00
C GLU A 192 33.76 -0.06 1.69
N ASN A 193 33.06 -0.33 0.58
CA ASN A 193 33.32 0.25 -0.74
C ASN A 193 32.30 1.32 -1.17
N ALA A 194 31.46 1.81 -0.25
CA ALA A 194 30.47 2.84 -0.55
C ALA A 194 31.13 4.18 -0.94
N THR A 195 30.61 4.82 -2.00
CA THR A 195 31.07 6.16 -2.37
C THR A 195 30.61 7.20 -1.34
N PRO A 196 31.30 8.34 -1.20
CA PRO A 196 30.88 9.40 -0.28
C PRO A 196 29.46 9.91 -0.51
N GLU A 197 28.98 9.87 -1.76
CA GLU A 197 27.61 10.24 -2.12
C GLU A 197 26.58 9.25 -1.58
N VAL A 198 26.86 7.94 -1.68
CA VAL A 198 26.02 6.88 -1.12
C VAL A 198 25.97 7.00 0.40
N THR A 199 27.12 7.19 1.05
CA THR A 199 27.20 7.40 2.50
C THR A 199 26.37 8.60 2.95
N ALA A 200 26.53 9.75 2.30
CA ALA A 200 25.75 10.95 2.64
C ALA A 200 24.24 10.76 2.39
N SER A 201 23.85 9.96 1.38
CA SER A 201 22.45 9.63 1.14
C SER A 201 21.88 8.73 2.24
N LEU A 202 22.65 7.73 2.69
CA LEU A 202 22.28 6.87 3.82
C LEU A 202 22.13 7.65 5.12
N GLU A 203 23.09 8.51 5.46
CA GLU A 203 23.02 9.35 6.66
C GLU A 203 21.75 10.21 6.68
N ARG A 204 21.40 10.84 5.54
CA ARG A 204 20.16 11.60 5.42
C ARG A 204 18.93 10.72 5.61
N ALA A 205 18.88 9.55 4.99
CA ALA A 205 17.75 8.63 5.12
C ALA A 205 17.59 8.14 6.57
N ASN A 206 18.68 7.73 7.21
CA ASN A 206 18.70 7.30 8.61
C ASN A 206 18.28 8.41 9.57
N SER A 207 18.68 9.66 9.32
CA SER A 207 18.29 10.80 10.16
C SER A 207 16.78 11.09 10.17
N ALA A 208 16.07 10.65 9.13
CA ALA A 208 14.62 10.80 9.00
C ALA A 208 13.85 9.54 9.43
N ALA A 209 14.53 8.42 9.69
CA ALA A 209 13.89 7.17 10.06
C ALA A 209 13.38 7.24 11.51
N ILE A 210 12.11 6.90 11.69
CA ILE A 210 11.52 6.75 13.02
C ILE A 210 11.89 5.36 13.56
N PRO A 211 12.55 5.25 14.73
CA PRO A 211 12.82 3.95 15.34
C PRO A 211 11.53 3.14 15.47
N THR A 212 11.53 1.95 14.89
CA THR A 212 10.34 1.10 14.76
C THR A 212 10.71 -0.34 15.09
N VAL A 213 9.83 -1.04 15.80
CA VAL A 213 10.00 -2.45 16.18
C VAL A 213 8.69 -3.18 15.88
N LYS A 214 8.76 -4.31 15.18
CA LYS A 214 7.63 -5.23 15.03
C LYS A 214 7.50 -6.04 16.32
N LEU A 215 6.32 -6.09 16.91
CA LEU A 215 6.06 -6.98 18.04
C LEU A 215 6.03 -8.45 17.58
N ALA A 216 6.56 -9.34 18.42
CA ALA A 216 6.61 -10.78 18.15
C ALA A 216 5.36 -11.52 18.67
N GLY A 217 4.71 -11.01 19.72
CA GLY A 217 3.58 -11.68 20.38
C GLY A 217 2.25 -11.57 19.63
N VAL A 218 2.14 -10.66 18.65
CA VAL A 218 0.92 -10.43 17.88
C VAL A 218 1.23 -10.03 16.44
N ASP A 219 0.34 -10.39 15.51
CA ASP A 219 0.52 -10.11 14.10
C ASP A 219 0.38 -8.61 13.78
N ALA A 220 1.26 -8.11 12.90
CA ALA A 220 1.21 -6.78 12.30
C ALA A 220 1.05 -5.59 13.26
N ALA A 221 1.63 -5.70 14.47
CA ALA A 221 1.73 -4.59 15.42
C ALA A 221 3.14 -4.01 15.44
N TYR A 222 3.24 -2.69 15.30
CA TYR A 222 4.51 -1.98 15.19
C TYR A 222 4.57 -0.86 16.23
N TRP A 223 5.55 -0.97 17.12
CA TRP A 223 5.93 0.09 18.05
C TRP A 223 6.78 1.11 17.30
N CYS A 224 6.52 2.40 17.52
CA CYS A 224 7.25 3.51 16.92
C CYS A 224 7.64 4.53 18.00
N GLU A 225 8.91 4.92 18.04
CA GLU A 225 9.38 6.00 18.89
C GLU A 225 9.02 7.35 18.28
N THR A 226 8.20 8.15 18.94
CA THR A 226 7.86 9.50 18.43
C THR A 226 8.16 10.59 19.45
N PRO A 227 8.41 11.84 19.02
CA PRO A 227 8.97 12.88 19.89
C PRO A 227 8.18 13.18 21.17
N GLU A 228 6.85 13.03 21.13
CA GLU A 228 5.98 13.32 22.29
C GLU A 228 5.57 12.06 23.02
N LYS A 229 5.04 11.08 22.29
CA LYS A 229 4.55 9.80 22.83
C LYS A 229 4.87 8.68 21.87
N ASN A 230 5.34 7.55 22.37
CA ASN A 230 5.52 6.38 21.52
C ASN A 230 4.14 5.91 21.03
N HIS A 231 4.11 5.26 19.88
CA HIS A 231 2.87 4.72 19.33
C HIS A 231 2.95 3.22 19.17
N LEU A 232 1.86 2.52 19.47
CA LEU A 232 1.60 1.22 18.87
C LEU A 232 0.62 1.42 17.72
N ARG A 233 1.03 1.07 16.50
CA ARG A 233 0.18 1.07 15.31
C ARG A 233 -0.04 -0.38 14.89
N TRP A 234 -1.30 -0.80 14.83
CA TRP A 234 -1.62 -2.22 14.68
C TRP A 234 -2.57 -2.44 13.52
N VAL A 235 -2.10 -3.08 12.45
CA VAL A 235 -2.95 -3.39 11.30
C VAL A 235 -3.80 -4.61 11.62
N MET A 236 -5.12 -4.44 11.68
CA MET A 236 -6.02 -5.51 12.13
C MET A 236 -6.80 -6.13 10.97
N PRO A 237 -6.71 -7.46 10.74
CA PRO A 237 -7.35 -8.17 9.63
C PRO A 237 -8.83 -8.47 9.90
N HIS A 238 -9.59 -7.44 10.27
CA HIS A 238 -11.00 -7.54 10.61
C HIS A 238 -11.82 -6.57 9.78
N ALA A 239 -13.06 -6.97 9.45
CA ALA A 239 -14.02 -6.06 8.84
C ALA A 239 -14.19 -4.82 9.73
N GLU A 240 -14.04 -3.65 9.11
CA GLU A 240 -13.96 -2.37 9.83
C GLU A 240 -15.11 -2.19 10.83
N GLU A 241 -16.35 -2.38 10.39
CA GLU A 241 -17.53 -2.18 11.25
C GLU A 241 -17.50 -3.09 12.50
N ARG A 242 -17.07 -4.35 12.33
CA ARG A 242 -16.94 -5.31 13.45
C ARG A 242 -15.83 -4.90 14.40
N LEU A 243 -14.70 -4.43 13.87
CA LEU A 243 -13.59 -3.95 14.68
C LEU A 243 -13.98 -2.70 15.47
N LEU A 244 -14.65 -1.74 14.84
CA LEU A 244 -15.13 -0.53 15.50
C LEU A 244 -16.13 -0.83 16.60
N ASP A 245 -17.04 -1.79 16.39
CA ASP A 245 -17.97 -2.26 17.42
C ASP A 245 -17.21 -2.88 18.60
N ALA A 246 -16.29 -3.80 18.34
CA ALA A 246 -15.49 -4.46 19.39
C ALA A 246 -14.63 -3.46 20.19
N LEU A 247 -13.97 -2.52 19.51
CA LEU A 247 -13.20 -1.46 20.17
C LEU A 247 -14.10 -0.53 20.98
N ALA A 248 -15.31 -0.24 20.50
CA ALA A 248 -16.28 0.58 21.23
C ALA A 248 -16.77 -0.12 22.51
N ARG A 249 -17.00 -1.43 22.48
CA ARG A 249 -17.30 -2.25 23.68
C ARG A 249 -16.18 -2.16 24.71
N LEU A 250 -14.95 -2.41 24.28
CA LEU A 250 -13.78 -2.32 25.15
C LEU A 250 -13.61 -0.91 25.71
N HIS A 251 -13.84 0.13 24.90
CA HIS A 251 -13.71 1.51 25.33
C HIS A 251 -14.79 1.89 26.36
N ALA A 252 -16.06 1.55 26.12
CA ALA A 252 -17.15 1.80 27.05
C ALA A 252 -16.93 1.07 28.39
N ALA A 253 -16.31 -0.11 28.37
CA ALA A 253 -15.93 -0.85 29.57
C ALA A 253 -14.63 -0.35 30.24
N GLY A 254 -13.96 0.66 29.69
CA GLY A 254 -12.67 1.16 30.22
C GLY A 254 -11.49 0.19 30.00
N ARG A 255 -11.60 -0.73 29.04
CA ARG A 255 -10.64 -1.81 28.75
C ARG A 255 -9.92 -1.66 27.40
N SER A 256 -10.00 -0.48 26.79
CA SER A 256 -9.35 -0.20 25.50
C SER A 256 -7.86 0.21 25.61
N SER A 257 -7.29 0.30 26.81
CA SER A 257 -5.87 0.61 27.01
C SER A 257 -4.99 -0.65 26.98
N LEU A 258 -3.70 -0.42 26.78
CA LEU A 258 -2.61 -1.41 26.84
C LEU A 258 -1.81 -1.30 28.16
N GLY A 259 -2.50 -0.94 29.25
CA GLY A 259 -1.86 -0.69 30.55
C GLY A 259 -1.86 0.77 30.96
N GLU A 260 -1.16 1.07 32.05
CA GLU A 260 -1.14 2.39 32.67
C GLU A 260 -0.56 3.45 31.73
N GLY A 261 -1.18 4.64 31.69
CA GLY A 261 -0.73 5.75 30.87
C GLY A 261 -0.94 5.59 29.36
N THR A 262 -1.42 4.43 28.90
CA THR A 262 -1.68 4.17 27.48
C THR A 262 -3.11 4.54 27.08
N ARG A 263 -3.31 4.94 25.82
CA ARG A 263 -4.63 5.36 25.34
C ARG A 263 -4.83 5.04 23.87
N LEU A 264 -5.94 4.38 23.54
CA LEU A 264 -6.46 4.31 22.17
C LEU A 264 -6.88 5.72 21.72
N VAL A 265 -6.11 6.34 20.83
CA VAL A 265 -6.31 7.74 20.43
C VAL A 265 -7.15 7.88 19.17
N GLY A 266 -7.07 6.90 18.27
CA GLY A 266 -7.79 6.92 17.02
C GLY A 266 -7.44 5.72 16.17
N SER A 267 -7.73 5.82 14.88
CA SER A 267 -7.33 4.85 13.89
C SER A 267 -7.14 5.52 12.54
N PHE A 268 -6.54 4.84 11.60
CA PHE A 268 -6.65 5.23 10.20
C PHE A 268 -7.00 4.03 9.32
N ARG A 269 -7.55 4.30 8.14
CA ARG A 269 -7.73 3.29 7.09
C ARG A 269 -6.52 3.30 6.19
N ALA A 270 -6.00 2.11 5.88
CA ALA A 270 -4.92 1.92 4.94
C ALA A 270 -5.19 0.64 4.15
N HIS A 271 -5.24 0.75 2.82
CA HIS A 271 -5.38 -0.40 1.91
C HIS A 271 -6.50 -1.37 2.30
N GLY A 272 -7.62 -0.78 2.74
CA GLY A 272 -8.87 -1.45 3.09
C GLY A 272 -8.86 -2.22 4.42
N LEU A 273 -7.81 -2.07 5.24
CA LEU A 273 -7.82 -2.44 6.65
C LEU A 273 -7.80 -1.21 7.56
N THR A 274 -8.19 -1.43 8.81
CA THR A 274 -8.14 -0.41 9.87
C THR A 274 -6.90 -0.61 10.72
N VAL A 275 -6.26 0.50 11.05
CA VAL A 275 -5.05 0.55 11.88
C VAL A 275 -5.34 1.39 13.12
N PRO A 276 -5.78 0.78 14.24
CA PRO A 276 -5.89 1.47 15.51
C PRO A 276 -4.52 1.93 16.03
N VAL A 277 -4.51 3.05 16.73
CA VAL A 277 -3.29 3.68 17.26
C VAL A 277 -3.43 3.91 18.75
N TRP A 278 -2.44 3.44 19.51
CA TRP A 278 -2.30 3.73 20.92
C TRP A 278 -1.17 4.70 21.18
N ASP A 279 -1.45 5.75 21.94
CA ASP A 279 -0.45 6.55 22.64
C ASP A 279 0.14 5.71 23.77
N LEU A 280 1.47 5.72 23.86
CA LEU A 280 2.26 5.11 24.91
C LEU A 280 3.15 6.19 25.56
N PRO A 281 3.42 6.10 26.87
CA PRO A 281 4.44 6.95 27.49
C PRO A 281 5.80 6.81 26.77
N SER A 282 6.58 7.89 26.68
CA SER A 282 7.86 7.90 25.95
C SER A 282 8.91 6.94 26.54
N GLY A 283 8.82 6.60 27.82
CA GLY A 283 9.69 5.62 28.47
C GLY A 283 9.28 4.14 28.26
N VAL A 284 8.16 3.88 27.59
CA VAL A 284 7.68 2.51 27.32
C VAL A 284 8.28 2.03 25.99
N GLY A 285 9.15 1.03 26.07
CA GLY A 285 9.79 0.38 24.92
C GLY A 285 8.91 -0.69 24.29
N ALA A 286 9.36 -1.29 23.19
CA ALA A 286 8.62 -2.34 22.49
C ALA A 286 8.40 -3.59 23.36
N ASP A 287 9.42 -4.05 24.08
CA ASP A 287 9.36 -5.24 24.95
C ASP A 287 8.32 -5.07 26.08
N ASP A 288 8.15 -3.85 26.58
CA ASP A 288 7.15 -3.53 27.61
C ASP A 288 5.70 -3.69 27.11
N VAL A 289 5.51 -3.61 25.78
CA VAL A 289 4.19 -3.63 25.12
C VAL A 289 3.79 -5.02 24.66
N GLU A 290 4.73 -5.95 24.51
CA GLU A 290 4.47 -7.33 24.05
C GLU A 290 3.35 -8.01 24.84
N LYS A 291 3.51 -8.10 26.16
CA LYS A 291 2.53 -8.75 27.03
C LYS A 291 1.19 -7.99 27.04
N PRO A 292 1.12 -6.66 27.26
CA PRO A 292 -0.13 -5.93 27.18
C PRO A 292 -0.86 -6.03 25.83
N ALA A 293 -0.12 -6.10 24.71
CA ALA A 293 -0.69 -6.28 23.38
C ALA A 293 -1.31 -7.67 23.21
N ALA A 294 -0.63 -8.74 23.64
CA ALA A 294 -1.18 -10.08 23.64
C ALA A 294 -2.45 -10.19 24.50
N GLU A 295 -2.44 -9.65 25.72
CA GLU A 295 -3.63 -9.62 26.57
C GLU A 295 -4.76 -8.77 25.96
N PHE A 296 -4.43 -7.71 25.21
CA PHE A 296 -5.42 -6.93 24.47
C PHE A 296 -6.02 -7.74 23.32
N ALA A 297 -5.22 -8.51 22.58
CA ALA A 297 -5.70 -9.38 21.52
C ALA A 297 -6.75 -10.37 22.04
N GLU A 298 -6.53 -10.97 23.21
CA GLU A 298 -7.51 -11.87 23.84
C GLU A 298 -8.83 -11.18 24.18
N ARG A 299 -8.75 -9.95 24.74
CA ARG A 299 -9.93 -9.13 25.04
C ARG A 299 -10.67 -8.74 23.76
N LEU A 300 -9.92 -8.37 22.73
CA LEU A 300 -10.48 -7.99 21.44
C LEU A 300 -11.16 -9.17 20.76
N ALA A 301 -10.56 -10.36 20.77
CA ALA A 301 -11.17 -11.58 20.25
C ALA A 301 -12.51 -11.88 20.92
N THR A 302 -12.58 -11.72 22.25
CA THR A 302 -13.84 -11.85 23.01
C THR A 302 -14.87 -10.82 22.55
N ALA A 303 -14.48 -9.55 22.41
CA ALA A 303 -15.39 -8.48 21.98
C ALA A 303 -15.84 -8.61 20.52
N LEU A 304 -15.00 -9.15 19.63
CA LEU A 304 -15.31 -9.43 18.22
C LEU A 304 -16.32 -10.57 18.04
N ALA A 305 -16.37 -11.49 18.99
CA ALA A 305 -17.33 -12.59 19.02
C ALA A 305 -18.73 -12.17 19.52
N ASP A 306 -18.85 -10.99 20.14
CA ASP A 306 -20.11 -10.46 20.64
C ASP A 306 -20.89 -9.72 19.56
N GLU A 307 -21.90 -10.39 19.00
CA GLU A 307 -22.81 -9.87 17.97
C GLU A 307 -24.05 -9.15 18.52
N SER A 308 -24.14 -8.95 19.84
CA SER A 308 -25.28 -8.23 20.44
C SER A 308 -25.38 -6.78 19.92
N PRO A 309 -26.56 -6.16 19.89
CA PRO A 309 -26.65 -4.74 19.55
C PRO A 309 -25.87 -3.87 20.54
N LEU A 310 -25.12 -2.88 20.04
CA LEU A 310 -24.43 -1.92 20.88
C LEU A 310 -25.40 -1.17 21.80
N THR A 311 -25.03 -1.06 23.07
CA THR A 311 -25.67 -0.23 24.08
C THR A 311 -25.53 1.26 23.75
N PRO A 312 -26.30 2.16 24.40
CA PRO A 312 -26.16 3.61 24.19
C PRO A 312 -24.74 4.15 24.43
N ASP A 313 -24.04 3.67 25.45
CA ASP A 313 -22.68 4.12 25.77
C ASP A 313 -21.65 3.58 24.78
N GLU A 314 -21.79 2.33 24.32
CA GLU A 314 -20.96 1.77 23.27
C GLU A 314 -21.18 2.50 21.93
N ARG A 315 -22.42 2.84 21.57
CA ARG A 315 -22.69 3.67 20.38
C ARG A 315 -22.03 5.05 20.47
N ARG A 316 -22.03 5.67 21.65
CA ARG A 316 -21.33 6.93 21.88
C ARG A 316 -19.81 6.76 21.72
N ALA A 317 -19.25 5.69 22.29
CA ALA A 317 -17.83 5.35 22.16
C ALA A 317 -17.43 5.15 20.69
N ARG A 318 -18.23 4.38 19.95
CA ARG A 318 -18.06 4.14 18.52
C ARG A 318 -18.04 5.43 17.70
N GLY A 319 -19.02 6.30 17.90
CA GLY A 319 -19.06 7.61 17.24
C GLY A 319 -17.82 8.45 17.53
N GLY A 320 -17.31 8.39 18.76
CA GLY A 320 -16.05 9.02 19.14
C GLY A 320 -14.82 8.45 18.41
N LEU A 321 -14.75 7.12 18.23
CA LEU A 321 -13.67 6.46 17.49
C LEU A 321 -13.71 6.80 16.00
N THR A 322 -14.90 6.75 15.38
CA THR A 322 -15.09 7.13 13.97
C THR A 322 -14.72 8.58 13.70
N ASN A 323 -15.06 9.51 14.61
CA ASN A 323 -14.69 10.93 14.47
C ASN A 323 -13.18 11.19 14.55
N ARG A 324 -12.41 10.24 15.11
CA ARG A 324 -10.94 10.30 15.21
C ARG A 324 -10.25 9.37 14.20
N GLN A 325 -10.98 8.95 13.16
CA GLN A 325 -10.47 8.09 12.12
C GLN A 325 -10.10 8.91 10.88
N VAL A 326 -8.91 8.68 10.36
CA VAL A 326 -8.41 9.31 9.12
C VAL A 326 -8.28 8.23 8.03
N THR A 327 -8.24 8.60 6.76
CA THR A 327 -7.94 7.67 5.66
C THR A 327 -6.61 8.07 5.05
N LEU A 328 -5.66 7.13 4.98
CA LEU A 328 -4.46 7.27 4.16
C LEU A 328 -4.83 6.80 2.74
N SER A 329 -4.51 7.63 1.75
CA SER A 329 -4.83 7.40 0.34
C SER A 329 -3.56 7.33 -0.48
#